data_AF-S4W8I8-F1
#
_entry.id   AF-S4W8I8-F1
#
_cell.length_a   1.000
_cell.length_b   1.000
_cell.length_c   1.000
_cell.angle_alpha   90.00
_cell.angle_beta   90.00
_cell.angle_gamma   90.00
#
_symmetry.space_group_name_H-M   'P 1'
#
loop_
_entity.id
_entity.type
_entity.pdbx_description
1 polymer ?
#
loop_
_entity_poly.entity_id
_entity_poly.type
_entity_poly.pdbx_seq_one_letter_code
_entity_poly.pdbx_strand_id
1 'polypeptide(L)'
;MKISERSNPVGYQAALVRASLQAGIDHTASDDDLDDAATEAGLRPAALEQTREIVRDVLESPVDFVDDCNQDIAFAVFNAAAEGRPLVVVGADGHRVVMQPHAVEEAV
;
A
#
# COMPACT_ATOMS: atom_id res chain seq x y z
N MET A 1 5.09 4.07 16.70
CA MET A 1 6.48 3.75 16.34
C MET A 1 6.75 4.46 15.02
N LYS A 2 7.77 5.33 14.91
CA LYS A 2 8.03 6.03 13.63
C LYS A 2 8.66 5.04 12.65
N ILE A 3 7.94 4.70 11.59
CA ILE A 3 8.41 3.80 10.55
C ILE A 3 9.51 4.54 9.77
N SER A 4 10.66 3.91 9.60
CA SER A 4 11.84 4.48 8.95
C SER A 4 12.15 3.65 7.72
N GLU A 5 12.25 4.29 6.56
CA GLU A 5 12.61 3.66 5.28
C GLU A 5 13.90 2.84 5.40
N ARG A 6 14.91 3.34 6.10
CA ARG A 6 16.20 2.64 6.25
C ARG A 6 16.13 1.42 7.18
N SER A 7 15.25 1.44 8.16
CA SER A 7 15.16 0.40 9.20
C SER A 7 14.10 -0.65 8.90
N ASN A 8 13.08 -0.27 8.13
CA ASN A 8 11.98 -1.12 7.69
C ASN A 8 11.46 -0.58 6.35
N PRO A 9 12.17 -0.86 5.23
CA PRO A 9 11.81 -0.33 3.92
C PRO A 9 10.42 -0.78 3.46
N VAL A 10 10.09 -2.05 3.67
CA VAL A 10 8.78 -2.63 3.32
C VAL A 10 7.65 -1.97 4.11
N GLY A 11 7.82 -1.82 5.43
CA GLY A 11 6.83 -1.15 6.27
C GLY A 11 6.67 0.34 5.92
N TYR A 12 7.75 0.99 5.51
CA TYR A 12 7.70 2.38 5.05
C TYR A 12 6.98 2.50 3.70
N GLN A 13 7.33 1.66 2.72
CA GLN A 13 6.65 1.58 1.42
C GLN A 13 5.15 1.35 1.59
N ALA A 14 4.75 0.39 2.43
CA ALA A 14 3.34 0.12 2.71
C ALA A 14 2.62 1.32 3.36
N ALA A 15 3.29 2.02 4.28
CA ALA A 15 2.73 3.22 4.91
C ALA A 15 2.59 4.37 3.90
N LEU A 16 3.56 4.53 2.99
CA LEU A 16 3.53 5.54 1.94
C LEU A 16 2.45 5.24 0.89
N VAL A 17 2.34 4.00 0.41
CA VAL A 17 1.24 3.57 -0.48
C VAL A 17 -0.12 3.88 0.14
N ARG A 18 -0.30 3.55 1.42
CA ARG A 18 -1.53 3.86 2.15
C ARG A 18 -1.80 5.37 2.20
N ALA A 19 -0.78 6.18 2.48
CA ALA A 19 -0.90 7.62 2.52
C ALA A 19 -1.30 8.19 1.15
N SER A 20 -0.63 7.75 0.08
CA SER A 20 -0.94 8.16 -1.29
C SER A 20 -2.37 7.82 -1.70
N LEU A 21 -2.83 6.60 -1.40
CA LEU A 21 -4.22 6.20 -1.66
C LEU A 21 -5.23 7.04 -0.87
N GLN A 22 -4.94 7.38 0.39
CA GLN A 22 -5.81 8.24 1.21
C GLN A 22 -5.86 9.68 0.70
N ALA A 23 -4.77 10.16 0.09
CA ALA A 23 -4.69 11.47 -0.56
C ALA A 23 -5.32 11.48 -1.97
N GLY A 24 -5.75 10.32 -2.49
CA GLY A 24 -6.33 10.21 -3.84
C GLY A 24 -5.30 10.33 -4.96
N ILE A 25 -4.04 10.00 -4.67
CA ILE A 25 -2.90 10.07 -5.58
C ILE A 25 -2.82 8.77 -6.40
N ASP A 26 -2.59 8.89 -7.71
CA ASP A 26 -2.40 7.77 -8.63
C ASP A 26 -0.93 7.54 -9.02
N HIS A 27 -0.66 6.59 -9.92
CA HIS A 27 0.70 6.24 -10.35
C HIS A 27 1.42 7.33 -11.16
N THR A 28 0.70 8.32 -11.69
CA THR A 28 1.27 9.44 -12.46
C THR A 28 1.78 10.58 -11.57
N ALA A 29 1.62 10.42 -10.25
CA ALA A 29 2.02 11.41 -9.25
C ALA A 29 3.47 11.84 -9.34
N SER A 30 3.69 13.14 -9.15
CA SER A 30 5.02 13.73 -9.06
C SER A 30 5.72 13.30 -7.75
N ASP A 31 7.03 13.52 -7.64
CA ASP A 31 7.76 13.27 -6.39
C ASP A 31 7.24 14.16 -5.26
N ASP A 32 6.84 15.40 -5.59
CA ASP A 32 6.29 16.36 -4.63
C ASP A 32 4.96 15.85 -4.05
N ASP A 33 4.08 15.29 -4.88
CA ASP A 33 2.80 14.72 -4.42
C ASP A 33 3.02 13.58 -3.41
N LEU A 34 4.00 12.71 -3.67
CA LEU A 34 4.35 11.61 -2.76
C LEU A 34 4.98 12.11 -1.46
N ASP A 35 5.81 13.15 -1.54
CA ASP A 35 6.46 13.73 -0.36
C ASP A 35 5.46 14.50 0.53
N ASP A 36 4.47 15.16 -0.08
CA ASP A 36 3.36 15.79 0.63
C ASP A 36 2.49 14.74 1.33
N ALA A 37 2.08 13.68 0.64
CA ALA A 37 1.33 12.56 1.24
C ALA A 37 2.09 11.89 2.40
N ALA A 38 3.41 11.68 2.23
CA ALA A 38 4.26 11.19 3.31
C ALA A 38 4.21 12.12 4.53
N THR A 39 4.36 13.43 4.30
CA THR A 39 4.40 14.44 5.36
C THR A 39 3.07 14.54 6.09
N GLU A 40 1.94 14.55 5.37
CA GLU A 40 0.59 14.56 5.96
C GLU A 40 0.33 13.30 6.81
N ALA A 41 0.84 12.14 6.39
CA ALA A 41 0.77 10.90 7.15
C ALA A 41 1.76 10.85 8.34
N GLY A 42 2.54 11.90 8.58
CA GLY A 42 3.54 11.96 9.65
C GLY A 42 4.78 11.11 9.39
N LEU A 43 4.98 10.67 8.14
CA LEU A 43 6.22 10.08 7.66
C LEU A 43 7.20 11.20 7.27
N ARG A 44 8.47 10.82 7.08
CA ARG A 44 9.40 11.69 6.36
C ARG A 44 9.25 11.43 4.86
N PRO A 45 9.49 12.42 3.99
CA PRO A 45 9.70 12.21 2.56
C PRO A 45 10.65 11.04 2.28
N ALA A 46 10.43 10.32 1.19
CA ALA A 46 11.25 9.18 0.84
C ALA A 46 12.69 9.66 0.55
N ALA A 47 13.70 9.01 1.13
CA ALA A 47 15.08 9.37 0.86
C ALA A 47 15.58 8.75 -0.44
N LEU A 48 14.98 7.64 -0.88
CA LEU A 48 15.40 6.88 -2.06
C LEU A 48 14.41 7.06 -3.22
N GLU A 49 14.94 7.33 -4.41
CA GLU A 49 14.17 7.37 -5.66
C GLU A 49 13.47 6.03 -5.94
N GLN A 50 14.19 4.92 -5.73
CA GLN A 50 13.66 3.56 -5.88
C GLN A 50 12.40 3.31 -5.03
N THR A 51 12.30 3.90 -3.84
CA THR A 51 11.09 3.77 -3.01
C THR A 51 9.89 4.45 -3.67
N ARG A 52 10.10 5.63 -4.27
CA ARG A 52 9.04 6.35 -5.00
C ARG A 52 8.60 5.58 -6.23
N GLU A 53 9.55 5.02 -6.98
CA GLU A 53 9.27 4.15 -8.13
C GLU A 53 8.44 2.94 -7.72
N ILE A 54 8.84 2.20 -6.68
CA ILE A 54 8.08 1.06 -6.16
C ILE A 54 6.68 1.48 -5.73
N VAL A 55 6.51 2.63 -5.07
CA VAL A 55 5.18 3.13 -4.70
C VAL A 55 4.35 3.43 -5.94
N ARG A 56 4.91 4.05 -6.98
CA ARG A 56 4.18 4.32 -8.23
C ARG A 56 3.78 3.04 -8.94
N ASP A 57 4.67 2.06 -9.05
CA ASP A 57 4.36 0.75 -9.64
C ASP A 57 3.22 0.05 -8.88
N VAL A 58 3.26 0.15 -7.54
CA VAL A 58 2.21 -0.38 -6.66
C VAL A 58 0.92 0.44 -6.72
N LEU A 59 0.95 1.71 -7.14
CA LEU A 59 -0.23 2.54 -7.43
C LEU A 59 -0.75 2.36 -8.86
N GLU A 60 0.06 1.84 -9.78
CA GLU A 60 -0.32 1.48 -11.15
C GLU A 60 -1.05 0.14 -11.17
N SER A 61 -0.48 -0.86 -10.46
CA SER A 61 -1.00 -2.23 -10.37
C SER A 61 -2.14 -2.53 -9.37
N PRO A 62 -2.67 -1.63 -8.51
CA PRO A 62 -3.84 -1.93 -7.71
C PRO A 62 -5.13 -1.66 -8.49
N VAL A 63 -5.07 -0.91 -9.61
CA VAL A 63 -6.25 -0.36 -10.30
C VAL A 63 -7.01 -1.41 -11.09
N ASP A 64 -6.37 -2.46 -11.60
CA ASP A 64 -7.13 -3.61 -12.15
C ASP A 64 -7.96 -4.33 -11.07
N PHE A 65 -7.66 -4.13 -9.78
CA PHE A 65 -8.43 -4.66 -8.65
C PHE A 65 -9.34 -3.61 -7.99
N VAL A 66 -8.96 -2.33 -7.99
CA VAL A 66 -9.67 -1.21 -7.33
C VAL A 66 -10.79 -0.63 -8.20
N ASP A 67 -10.69 -0.70 -9.54
CA ASP A 67 -11.83 -0.31 -10.40
C ASP A 67 -13.01 -1.31 -10.26
N ASP A 68 -12.72 -2.58 -9.99
CA ASP A 68 -13.74 -3.64 -9.81
C ASP A 68 -14.09 -3.93 -8.34
N CYS A 69 -13.23 -3.58 -7.37
CA CYS A 69 -13.48 -3.79 -5.93
C CYS A 69 -13.59 -2.46 -5.16
N ASN A 70 -14.61 -2.37 -4.31
CA ASN A 70 -14.78 -1.29 -3.34
C ASN A 70 -13.47 -0.98 -2.60
N GLN A 71 -13.04 0.30 -2.58
CA GLN A 71 -11.81 0.81 -1.96
C GLN A 71 -11.58 0.28 -0.54
N ASP A 72 -12.66 0.03 0.20
CA ASP A 72 -12.64 -0.58 1.54
C ASP A 72 -11.88 -1.93 1.59
N ILE A 73 -12.02 -2.75 0.53
CA ILE A 73 -11.39 -4.08 0.45
C ILE A 73 -9.89 -3.95 0.22
N ALA A 74 -9.47 -3.04 -0.67
CA ALA A 74 -8.06 -2.78 -0.93
C ALA A 74 -7.33 -2.32 0.35
N PHE A 75 -7.92 -1.38 1.09
CA PHE A 75 -7.37 -0.94 2.39
C PHE A 75 -7.31 -2.08 3.41
N ALA A 76 -8.32 -2.95 3.44
CA ALA A 76 -8.35 -4.07 4.36
C ALA A 76 -7.22 -5.07 4.06
N VAL A 77 -6.95 -5.36 2.78
CA VAL A 77 -5.85 -6.24 2.32
C VAL A 77 -4.49 -5.65 2.71
N PHE A 78 -4.23 -4.38 2.38
CA PHE A 78 -2.94 -3.74 2.70
C PHE A 78 -2.68 -3.66 4.21
N ASN A 79 -3.69 -3.30 5.01
CA ASN A 79 -3.55 -3.30 6.48
C ASN A 79 -3.29 -4.70 7.03
N ALA A 80 -3.99 -5.71 6.50
CA ALA A 80 -3.79 -7.10 6.93
C ALA A 80 -2.37 -7.59 6.62
N ALA A 81 -1.82 -7.24 5.45
CA ALA A 81 -0.45 -7.54 5.05
C ALA A 81 0.57 -6.86 5.97
N ALA A 82 0.42 -5.55 6.20
CA ALA A 82 1.33 -4.76 7.03
C ALA A 82 1.36 -5.22 8.50
N GLU A 83 0.22 -5.69 9.01
CA GLU A 83 0.08 -6.18 10.38
C GLU A 83 0.36 -7.69 10.52
N GLY A 84 0.66 -8.39 9.41
CA GLY A 84 0.88 -9.83 9.40
C GLY A 84 -0.33 -10.64 9.87
N ARG A 85 -1.54 -10.11 9.68
CA ARG A 85 -2.79 -10.72 10.16
C ARG A 85 -3.61 -11.33 9.03
N PRO A 86 -4.39 -12.40 9.30
CA PRO A 86 -5.33 -12.93 8.33
C PRO A 86 -6.44 -11.94 7.99
N LEU A 87 -6.90 -11.96 6.75
CA LEU A 87 -8.10 -11.30 6.27
C LEU A 87 -9.22 -12.34 6.10
N VAL A 88 -10.43 -12.02 6.53
CA VAL A 88 -11.62 -12.85 6.24
C VAL A 88 -12.45 -12.13 5.18
N VAL A 89 -12.62 -12.77 4.03
CA VAL A 89 -13.45 -12.29 2.93
C VAL A 89 -14.72 -13.13 2.89
N VAL A 90 -15.87 -12.48 2.72
CA VAL A 90 -17.15 -13.15 2.50
C VAL A 90 -17.47 -13.04 1.02
N GLY A 91 -17.51 -14.19 0.33
CA GLY A 91 -17.89 -14.27 -1.07
C GLY A 91 -19.35 -13.90 -1.29
N ALA A 92 -19.71 -13.60 -2.54
CA ALA A 92 -21.08 -13.27 -2.93
C ALA A 92 -22.07 -14.43 -2.71
N ASP A 93 -21.57 -15.66 -2.62
CA ASP A 93 -22.30 -16.87 -2.27
C ASP A 93 -22.47 -17.08 -0.75
N GLY A 94 -21.94 -16.16 0.07
CA GLY A 94 -21.97 -16.22 1.54
C GLY A 94 -20.88 -17.09 2.17
N HIS A 95 -20.01 -17.71 1.37
CA HIS A 95 -18.91 -18.51 1.90
C HIS A 95 -17.77 -17.61 2.42
N ARG A 96 -17.17 -18.01 3.55
CA ARG A 96 -16.06 -17.30 4.17
C ARG A 96 -14.74 -17.90 3.72
N VAL A 97 -13.84 -17.05 3.23
CA VAL A 97 -12.48 -17.43 2.86
C VAL A 97 -11.52 -16.67 3.76
N VAL A 98 -10.58 -17.40 4.39
CA VAL A 98 -9.49 -16.80 5.16
C VAL A 98 -8.30 -16.67 4.23
N MET A 99 -7.87 -15.44 3.98
CA MET A 99 -6.70 -15.13 3.17
C MET A 99 -5.58 -14.64 4.08
N GLN A 100 -4.36 -15.13 3.85
CA GLN A 100 -3.17 -14.56 4.46
C GLN A 100 -2.42 -13.80 3.37
N PRO A 101 -2.49 -12.46 3.36
CA PRO A 101 -1.70 -11.69 2.42
C PRO A 101 -0.22 -11.85 2.79
N HIS A 102 0.57 -12.33 1.83
CA HIS A 102 2.02 -12.40 1.93
C HIS A 102 2.63 -11.22 1.19
N ALA A 103 3.79 -10.73 1.67
CA ALA A 103 4.60 -9.83 0.88
C ALA A 103 4.98 -10.53 -0.44
N VAL A 104 4.88 -9.84 -1.57
CA VAL A 104 5.36 -10.36 -2.84
C VAL A 104 6.88 -10.48 -2.72
N GLU A 105 7.40 -11.70 -2.73
CA GLU A 105 8.84 -11.91 -2.83
C GLU A 105 9.29 -11.40 -4.22
N GLU A 106 10.30 -10.53 -4.26
CA GLU A 106 10.91 -10.09 -5.52
C GLU A 106 11.32 -11.35 -6.31
N ALA A 107 10.78 -11.49 -7.52
CA ALA A 107 11.22 -12.53 -8.43
C ALA A 107 12.70 -12.27 -8.79
N VAL A 108 13.57 -13.17 -8.34
CA VAL A 108 15.02 -13.18 -8.62
C VAL A 108 15.29 -13.40 -10.10
#